data_AF-A0A7J4LN57-F1
#
_entry.id   AF-A0A7J4LN57-F1
#
_cell.length_a   1.000
_cell.length_b   1.000
_cell.length_c   1.000
_cell.angle_alpha   90.00
_cell.angle_beta   90.00
_cell.angle_gamma   90.00
#
_symmetry.space_group_name_H-M   'P 1'
#
loop_
_entity.id
_entity.type
_entity.pdbx_description
1 polymer ?
#
loop_
_entity_poly.entity_id
_entity_poly.type
_entity_poly.pdbx_seq_one_letter_code
_entity_poly.pdbx_strand_id
1 'polypeptide(L)'
;MVNVRQWNLYVLLPWPEYIAGRQLAKEYQRATCKKIYYGTLYTDMRRLVELGYAEANDREDEDGKIREFRKKADGGRPEKPKQLKEKESLEGIILPEPA
;
A
#
# COMPACT_ATOMS: atom_id res chain seq x y z
N MET A 1 15.35 3.14 -1.04
CA MET A 1 14.80 2.84 -2.38
C MET A 1 13.66 1.83 -2.21
N VAL A 2 12.50 2.09 -2.83
CA VAL A 2 11.35 1.17 -2.76
C VAL A 2 11.36 0.20 -3.93
N ASN A 3 10.95 -1.05 -3.70
CA ASN A 3 10.76 -2.04 -4.77
C ASN A 3 9.38 -1.92 -5.43
N VAL A 4 9.18 -2.58 -6.59
CA VAL A 4 7.90 -2.60 -7.32
C VAL A 4 6.70 -2.96 -6.43
N ARG A 5 6.86 -3.96 -5.57
CA ARG A 5 5.79 -4.37 -4.65
C ARG A 5 5.47 -3.30 -3.60
N GLN A 6 6.50 -2.67 -3.03
CA GLN A 6 6.35 -1.57 -2.06
C GLN A 6 5.71 -0.34 -2.71
N TRP A 7 6.09 -0.05 -3.96
CA TRP A 7 5.44 0.98 -4.77
C TRP A 7 3.95 0.71 -4.95
N ASN A 8 3.60 -0.50 -5.39
CA ASN A 8 2.21 -0.87 -5.61
C ASN A 8 1.39 -0.83 -4.31
N LEU A 9 1.97 -1.29 -3.18
CA LEU A 9 1.34 -1.15 -1.87
C LEU A 9 1.13 0.32 -1.50
N TYR A 10 2.15 1.17 -1.67
CA TYR A 10 2.03 2.60 -1.42
C TYR A 10 0.94 3.27 -2.27
N VAL A 11 0.85 2.94 -3.55
CA VAL A 11 -0.17 3.50 -4.45
C VAL A 11 -1.59 3.19 -3.93
N LEU A 12 -1.80 1.97 -3.43
CA LEU A 12 -3.07 1.49 -2.87
C LEU A 12 -3.42 2.07 -1.49
N LEU A 13 -2.49 2.73 -0.81
CA LEU A 13 -2.80 3.33 0.48
C LEU A 13 -3.71 4.55 0.31
N PRO A 14 -4.83 4.63 1.07
CA PRO A 14 -5.66 5.81 1.09
C PRO A 14 -5.03 6.94 1.89
N TRP A 15 -5.57 8.13 1.68
CA TRP A 15 -5.39 9.32 2.48
C TRP A 15 -6.67 10.16 2.37
N PRO A 16 -7.20 10.72 3.48
CA PRO A 16 -6.69 10.71 4.86
C PRO A 16 -7.08 9.47 5.68
N GLU A 17 -7.91 8.60 5.11
CA GLU A 17 -8.45 7.41 5.77
C GLU A 17 -7.41 6.29 5.93
N TYR A 18 -7.70 5.33 6.81
CA TYR A 18 -6.91 4.13 7.03
C TYR A 18 -7.51 2.92 6.31
N ILE A 19 -6.65 2.00 5.85
CA ILE A 19 -7.04 0.70 5.31
C ILE A 19 -6.47 -0.43 6.16
N ALA A 20 -7.33 -1.37 6.56
CA ALA A 20 -6.90 -2.57 7.28
C ALA A 20 -5.95 -3.42 6.42
N GLY A 21 -4.92 -4.03 7.02
CA GLY A 21 -3.97 -4.88 6.29
C GLY A 21 -4.63 -6.04 5.53
N ARG A 22 -5.73 -6.60 6.07
CA ARG A 22 -6.55 -7.62 5.40
C ARG A 22 -7.19 -7.08 4.11
N GLN A 23 -7.70 -5.85 4.15
CA GLN A 23 -8.33 -5.19 3.02
C GLN A 23 -7.28 -4.80 1.96
N LEU A 24 -6.15 -4.25 2.40
CA LEU A 24 -5.03 -3.90 1.52
C LEU A 24 -4.51 -5.11 0.74
N ALA A 25 -4.44 -6.28 1.37
CA ALA A 25 -4.05 -7.53 0.69
C ALA A 25 -5.01 -7.89 -0.45
N LYS A 26 -6.32 -7.72 -0.24
CA LYS A 26 -7.35 -7.97 -1.26
C LYS A 26 -7.24 -6.99 -2.42
N GLU A 27 -7.09 -5.70 -2.11
CA GLU A 27 -6.92 -4.66 -3.12
C GLU A 27 -5.64 -4.87 -3.94
N TYR A 28 -4.54 -5.26 -3.29
CA TYR A 28 -3.31 -5.62 -3.98
C TYR A 28 -3.52 -6.79 -4.95
N GLN A 29 -4.19 -7.85 -4.50
CA GLN A 29 -4.47 -9.01 -5.34
C GLN A 29 -5.39 -8.64 -6.51
N ARG A 30 -6.42 -7.82 -6.26
CA ARG A 30 -7.35 -7.34 -7.29
C ARG A 30 -6.64 -6.51 -8.34
N ALA A 31 -5.75 -5.62 -7.92
CA ALA A 31 -5.07 -4.68 -8.79
C ALA A 31 -3.92 -5.31 -9.58
N THR A 32 -3.17 -6.24 -8.96
CA THR A 32 -1.98 -6.85 -9.57
C THR A 32 -2.21 -8.26 -10.12
N CYS A 33 -3.39 -8.85 -9.89
CA CYS A 33 -3.68 -10.27 -10.09
C CYS A 33 -2.71 -11.24 -9.35
N LYS A 34 -1.91 -10.73 -8.40
CA LYS A 34 -0.92 -11.51 -7.64
C LYS A 34 -1.31 -11.58 -6.18
N LYS A 35 -1.38 -12.79 -5.62
CA LYS A 35 -1.58 -12.97 -4.18
C LYS A 35 -0.34 -12.50 -3.43
N ILE A 36 -0.54 -11.81 -2.30
CA ILE A 36 0.51 -11.43 -1.37
C ILE A 36 0.31 -12.16 -0.05
N TYR A 37 1.40 -12.68 0.53
CA TYR A 37 1.37 -13.28 1.86
C TYR A 37 1.36 -12.18 2.93
N TYR A 38 0.60 -12.37 4.01
CA TYR A 38 0.49 -11.38 5.08
C TYR A 38 1.85 -11.01 5.69
N GLY A 39 2.73 -11.98 5.96
CA GLY A 39 4.07 -11.69 6.48
C GLY A 39 4.89 -10.78 5.56
N THR A 40 4.75 -10.98 4.24
CA THR A 40 5.39 -10.13 3.23
C THR A 40 4.77 -8.73 3.21
N LEU A 41 3.44 -8.63 3.19
CA LEU A 41 2.72 -7.35 3.25
C LEU A 41 3.16 -6.53 4.47
N TYR A 42 3.17 -7.14 5.66
CA TYR A 42 3.55 -6.46 6.89
C TYR A 42 5.02 -6.05 6.89
N THR A 43 5.91 -6.85 6.31
CA THR A 43 7.33 -6.50 6.16
C THR A 43 7.51 -5.29 5.25
N ASP A 44 6.83 -5.26 4.11
CA ASP A 44 6.93 -4.13 3.17
C ASP A 44 6.25 -2.87 3.70
N MET A 45 5.11 -3.01 4.36
CA MET A 45 4.42 -1.88 5.00
C MET A 45 5.25 -1.30 6.13
N ARG A 46 5.86 -2.14 6.97
CA ARG A 46 6.82 -1.68 7.98
C ARG A 46 7.93 -0.87 7.35
N ARG A 47 8.49 -1.34 6.22
CA ARG A 47 9.54 -0.62 5.51
C ARG A 47 9.07 0.73 4.98
N LEU A 48 7.86 0.82 4.44
CA LEU A 48 7.27 2.08 3.98
C LEU A 48 7.06 3.07 5.14
N VAL A 49 6.69 2.58 6.32
CA VAL A 49 6.58 3.41 7.55
C VAL A 49 7.95 3.89 8.02
N GLU A 50 8.96 3.00 8.07
CA GLU A 50 10.35 3.36 8.42
C GLU A 50 10.93 4.42 7.47
N LEU A 51 10.56 4.37 6.20
CA LEU A 51 10.97 5.35 5.18
C LEU A 51 10.14 6.64 5.20
N GLY A 52 9.10 6.73 6.05
CA GLY A 52 8.25 7.91 6.19
C GLY A 52 7.19 8.07 5.10
N TYR A 53 6.95 7.07 4.25
CA TYR A 53 5.95 7.12 3.18
C TYR A 53 4.53 6.76 3.65
N ALA A 54 4.44 5.96 4.70
CA ALA A 54 3.19 5.47 5.24
C ALA A 54 3.16 5.64 6.77
N GLU A 55 1.97 5.54 7.33
CA GLU A 55 1.75 5.43 8.77
C GLU A 55 0.96 4.16 9.06
N ALA A 56 1.29 3.49 10.15
CA ALA A 56 0.54 2.36 10.67
C ALA A 56 -0.19 2.77 11.95
N ASN A 57 -1.40 2.27 12.13
CA ASN A 57 -2.17 2.40 13.35
C ASN A 57 -2.62 1.01 13.80
N ASP A 58 -2.28 0.65 15.04
CA ASP A 58 -2.70 -0.62 15.64
C ASP A 58 -3.98 -0.33 16.43
N ARG A 59 -5.11 -0.87 15.97
CA ARG A 59 -6.41 -0.79 16.64
C ARG A 59 -6.78 -2.15 17.20
N GLU A 60 -7.38 -2.17 18.37
CA GLU A 60 -7.95 -3.39 18.96
C GLU A 60 -9.46 -3.37 18.69
N ASP A 61 -9.95 -4.42 18.05
CA ASP A 61 -11.36 -4.62 17.71
C ASP A 61 -11.86 -5.91 18.40
N GLU A 62 -13.15 -6.22 18.33
CA GLU A 62 -13.72 -7.40 19.01
C GLU A 62 -13.11 -8.74 18.51
N ASP A 63 -12.59 -8.75 17.28
CA ASP A 63 -11.90 -9.91 16.65
C ASP A 63 -10.39 -9.96 16.94
N GLY A 64 -9.85 -8.97 17.68
CA GLY A 64 -8.44 -8.86 18.05
C GLY A 64 -7.71 -7.66 17.43
N LYS A 65 -6.37 -7.74 17.38
CA LYS A 65 -5.54 -6.63 16.89
C LYS A 65 -5.61 -6.50 15.36
N ILE A 66 -6.13 -5.37 14.90
CA ILE A 66 -6.16 -4.97 13.50
C ILE A 66 -5.09 -3.90 13.29
N ARG A 67 -4.18 -4.15 12.36
CA ARG A 67 -3.22 -3.14 11.90
C ARG A 67 -3.75 -2.47 10.64
N GLU A 68 -3.93 -1.17 10.72
CA GLU A 68 -4.40 -0.30 9.65
C GLU A 68 -3.28 0.59 9.14
N PHE A 69 -3.37 1.01 7.88
CA PHE A 69 -2.32 1.76 7.21
C PHE A 69 -2.88 2.91 6.40
N ARG A 70 -2.10 3.98 6.23
CA ARG A 70 -2.42 5.08 5.30
C ARG A 70 -1.15 5.71 4.75
N LYS A 71 -1.27 6.56 3.73
CA LYS A 71 -0.16 7.43 3.32
C LYS A 71 0.16 8.42 4.45
N LYS A 72 1.40 8.86 4.58
CA LYS A 72 1.74 9.91 5.53
C LYS A 72 1.48 11.29 4.90
N ALA A 73 0.86 12.23 5.63
CA ALA A 73 0.53 13.57 5.14
C ALA A 73 1.74 14.31 4.54
N ASP A 74 2.86 14.23 5.26
CA ASP A 74 4.14 14.87 4.94
C ASP A 74 5.14 13.87 4.34
N GLY A 75 4.73 12.61 4.17
CA GLY A 75 5.53 11.59 3.52
C GLY A 75 5.59 11.92 2.04
N GLY A 76 6.72 12.45 1.59
CA GLY A 76 6.96 12.69 0.18
C GLY A 76 6.62 11.47 -0.68
N ARG A 77 6.42 11.66 -1.98
CA ARG A 77 6.17 10.53 -2.86
C ARG A 77 7.45 9.69 -2.99
N PRO A 78 7.43 8.36 -2.77
CA PRO A 78 8.60 7.54 -3.03
C PRO A 78 9.05 7.70 -4.49
N GLU A 79 10.30 7.42 -4.79
CA GLU A 79 10.73 7.35 -6.18
C GLU A 79 10.17 6.09 -6.85
N LYS A 80 9.62 6.26 -8.05
CA LYS A 80 9.12 5.16 -8.86
C LYS A 80 10.29 4.21 -9.21
N PRO A 81 10.21 2.91 -8.89
CA PRO A 81 11.30 2.00 -9.19
C PRO A 81 11.53 1.91 -10.69
N LYS A 82 12.80 2.01 -11.13
CA LYS A 82 13.20 1.92 -12.55
C LYS A 82 12.76 0.61 -13.23
N GLN A 83 12.52 -0.44 -12.44
CA GLN A 83 12.08 -1.76 -12.90
C GLN A 83 10.55 -1.88 -13.02
N LEU A 84 9.79 -0.82 -12.75
CA LEU A 84 8.33 -0.85 -12.89
C LEU A 84 7.98 -0.98 -14.38
N LYS A 85 7.60 -2.19 -14.79
CA LYS A 85 7.03 -2.40 -16.12
C LYS A 85 5.67 -1.72 -16.18
N GLU A 86 5.36 -1.10 -17.31
CA GLU A 86 4.11 -0.36 -17.52
C GLU A 86 2.87 -1.21 -17.22
N LYS A 87 2.93 -2.51 -17.51
CA LYS A 87 1.88 -3.51 -17.23
C LYS A 87 1.70 -3.89 -15.74
N GLU A 88 2.64 -3.50 -14.88
CA GLU A 88 2.60 -3.75 -13.43
C GLU A 88 2.38 -2.46 -12.61
N SER A 89 2.21 -1.33 -13.30
CA SER A 89 1.97 -0.02 -12.69
C SER A 89 0.48 0.18 -12.41
N LEU A 90 0.12 0.31 -11.13
CA LEU A 90 -1.27 0.58 -10.73
C LEU A 90 -1.71 2.03 -10.96
N GLU A 91 -0.78 2.95 -11.27
CA GLU A 91 -1.10 4.37 -11.54
C GLU A 91 -2.07 4.57 -12.71
N GLY A 92 -2.10 3.66 -13.68
CA GLY A 92 -3.02 3.75 -14.83
C GLY A 92 -4.41 3.16 -14.60
N ILE A 93 -4.66 2.49 -13.47
CA ILE A 93 -5.90 1.73 -13.22
C ILE A 93 -6.84 2.47 -12.24
N ILE A 94 -6.30 3.42 -11.45
CA ILE A 94 -7.01 4.01 -10.30
C ILE A 94 -7.65 5.37 -10.62
N LEU A 95 -7.36 5.98 -11.77
CA LEU A 95 -8.04 7.21 -12.20
C LEU A 95 -9.28 6.87 -13.04
N PRO A 96 -10.51 7.04 -12.55
CA PRO A 96 -11.61 7.31 -13.47
C PRO A 96 -11.34 8.67 -14.12
N GLU A 97 -11.35 8.71 -15.45
CA GLU A 97 -11.39 9.97 -16.20
C GLU A 97 -12.57 10.82 -15.68
N PRO A 98 -12.38 12.13 -15.43
CA PRO A 98 -13.52 12.99 -15.19
C PRO A 98 -14.37 13.02 -16.48
N ALA A 99 -15.61 12.57 -16.37
CA ALA A 99 -16.62 12.69 -17.41
C ALA A 99 -16.98 14.15 -17.70
#